data_AF-A0A9P4JQQ9-F1
#
_entry.id   AF-A0A9P4JQQ9-F1
#
_cell.length_a   1.000
_cell.length_b   1.000
_cell.length_c   1.000
_cell.angle_alpha   90.00
_cell.angle_beta   90.00
_cell.angle_gamma   90.00
#
_symmetry.space_group_name_H-M   'P 1'
#
loop_
_entity.id
_entity.type
_entity.pdbx_description
1 polymer ?
#
loop_
_entity_poly.entity_id
_entity_poly.type
_entity_poly.pdbx_seq_one_letter_code
_entity_poly.pdbx_strand_id
1 'polypeptide(L)'
;MPRFFKRLFKFPQMDFEMAIWEMINLIIAPKKVFRSIYYHKQTKNTWHRPDPSFTYLLSFFLLLTSLAWGLAYAHGFSHILRISLVFIFIHFLALSLLIATLFYFLVGRLLGPGVKGLPMRRRRGQGLFNMGNMEQGGGGEEQLEFGYCWDVAIRAFVPVWVFLYAVQFLFMPVVASKYWLSLLLGNSLYLLALNYYFIITFLGYNALPFLHHTELLLAPIAVCTILWIASLFGLNIPKHFAPVLWAGVNLKV
;
A
#
# COMPACT_ATOMS: atom_id res chain seq x y z
N MET A 1 0.78 6.30 32.93
CA MET A 1 0.63 6.50 31.47
C MET A 1 1.22 5.30 30.73
N PRO A 2 0.49 4.65 29.81
CA PRO A 2 0.97 3.50 29.05
C PRO A 2 2.21 3.83 28.20
N ARG A 3 3.16 2.89 28.10
CA ARG A 3 4.46 3.08 27.40
C ARG A 3 4.33 3.43 25.91
N PHE A 4 3.18 3.14 25.30
CA PHE A 4 2.86 3.46 23.90
C PHE A 4 2.84 4.98 23.65
N PHE A 5 2.21 5.77 24.53
CA PHE A 5 2.07 7.22 24.34
C PHE A 5 3.38 8.01 24.54
N LYS A 6 4.33 7.48 25.32
CA LYS A 6 5.66 8.11 25.47
C LYS A 6 6.52 8.03 24.20
N ARG A 7 6.22 7.13 23.25
CA ARG A 7 6.96 7.00 21.98
C ARG A 7 6.39 7.83 20.85
N LEU A 8 5.11 8.23 20.91
CA LEU A 8 4.48 9.08 19.90
C LEU A 8 5.06 10.50 19.83
N PHE A 9 5.72 10.97 20.90
CA PHE A 9 6.27 12.34 21.00
C PHE A 9 7.80 12.42 21.07
N LYS A 10 8.54 11.32 20.85
CA LYS A 10 10.01 11.36 20.74
C LYS A 10 10.45 11.55 19.28
N PHE A 11 10.26 12.76 18.76
CA PHE A 11 10.75 13.20 17.44
C PHE A 11 12.26 13.04 17.17
N PRO A 12 13.20 13.08 18.16
CA PRO A 12 14.65 13.06 17.86
C PRO A 12 15.27 11.72 17.44
N GLN A 13 14.50 10.64 17.31
CA GLN A 13 15.00 9.31 16.91
C GLN A 13 14.19 8.70 15.75
N MET A 14 13.62 9.55 14.89
CA MET A 14 12.85 9.10 13.73
C MET A 14 13.75 9.05 12.50
N ASP A 15 13.96 7.85 11.95
CA ASP A 15 14.81 7.60 10.77
C ASP A 15 14.11 8.04 9.47
N PHE A 16 13.93 9.36 9.29
CA PHE A 16 13.31 9.91 8.09
C PHE A 16 14.10 9.62 6.81
N GLU A 17 15.43 9.52 6.91
CA GLU A 17 16.29 9.16 5.77
C GLU A 17 15.93 7.76 5.24
N MET A 18 15.75 6.79 6.13
CA MET A 18 15.31 5.45 5.77
C MET A 18 13.90 5.49 5.14
N ALA A 19 12.97 6.23 5.75
CA ALA A 19 11.60 6.35 5.22
C ALA A 19 11.57 6.94 3.80
N ILE A 20 12.35 8.00 3.53
CA ILE A 20 12.49 8.60 2.19
C ILE A 20 13.07 7.57 1.22
N TRP A 21 14.14 6.87 1.62
CA TRP A 21 14.76 5.84 0.80
C TRP A 21 13.77 4.72 0.47
N GLU A 22 12.94 4.29 1.43
CA GLU A 22 11.90 3.29 1.20
C GLU A 22 10.86 3.79 0.21
N MET A 23 10.32 5.01 0.39
CA MET A 23 9.32 5.57 -0.52
C MET A 23 9.81 5.64 -1.97
N ILE A 24 11.05 6.10 -2.18
CA ILE A 24 11.67 6.17 -3.52
C ILE A 24 11.84 4.76 -4.12
N ASN A 25 12.40 3.83 -3.33
CA ASN A 25 12.66 2.49 -3.84
C ASN A 25 11.38 1.66 -3.99
N LEU A 26 10.29 1.95 -3.29
CA LEU A 26 9.00 1.30 -3.53
C LEU A 26 8.48 1.56 -4.96
N ILE A 27 8.83 2.69 -5.56
CA ILE A 27 8.44 3.03 -6.95
C ILE A 27 9.47 2.52 -7.97
N ILE A 28 10.76 2.65 -7.67
CA ILE A 28 11.82 2.32 -8.65
C ILE A 28 12.21 0.84 -8.60
N ALA A 29 12.38 0.28 -7.40
CA ALA A 29 12.95 -1.05 -7.18
C ALA A 29 12.44 -1.67 -5.87
N PRO A 30 11.15 -2.05 -5.79
CA PRO A 30 10.49 -2.45 -4.53
C PRO A 30 11.17 -3.65 -3.86
N LYS A 31 11.80 -4.55 -4.63
CA LYS A 31 12.57 -5.68 -4.11
C LYS A 31 13.70 -5.25 -3.16
N LYS A 32 14.31 -4.07 -3.35
CA LYS A 32 15.36 -3.56 -2.46
C LYS A 32 14.82 -3.27 -1.05
N VAL A 33 13.60 -2.76 -0.97
CA VAL A 33 12.95 -2.42 0.31
C VAL A 33 12.68 -3.69 1.12
N PHE A 34 12.11 -4.72 0.49
CA PHE A 34 11.86 -6.00 1.15
C PHE A 34 13.14 -6.76 1.50
N ARG A 35 14.23 -6.56 0.73
CA ARG A 35 15.56 -7.08 1.09
C ARG A 35 16.11 -6.40 2.36
N SER A 36 15.88 -5.10 2.53
CA SER A 36 16.25 -4.38 3.77
C SER A 36 15.46 -4.86 4.99
N ILE A 37 14.17 -5.16 4.82
CA ILE A 37 13.35 -5.77 5.88
C ILE A 37 13.91 -7.15 6.26
N TYR A 38 14.27 -7.97 5.27
CA TYR A 38 14.90 -9.27 5.51
C TYR A 38 16.19 -9.16 6.35
N TYR A 39 17.07 -8.20 6.04
CA TYR A 39 18.28 -7.96 6.84
C TYR A 39 17.97 -7.45 8.26
N HIS A 40 16.89 -6.70 8.44
CA HIS A 40 16.45 -6.29 9.77
C HIS A 40 15.97 -7.46 10.61
N LYS A 41 15.20 -8.38 10.01
CA LYS A 41 14.79 -9.62 10.69
C LYS A 41 16.01 -10.42 11.15
N GLN A 42 17.08 -10.51 10.35
CA GLN A 42 18.31 -11.20 10.76
C GLN A 42 18.98 -10.59 12.01
N THR A 43 18.89 -9.27 12.18
CA THR A 43 19.60 -8.55 13.26
C THR A 43 18.73 -8.31 14.50
N LYS A 44 17.41 -8.21 14.34
CA LYS A 44 16.46 -7.87 15.43
C LYS A 44 15.41 -8.95 15.70
N ASN A 45 15.39 -10.02 14.92
CA ASN A 45 14.46 -11.14 15.00
C ASN A 45 12.97 -10.75 15.00
N THR A 46 12.61 -9.60 14.44
CA THR A 46 11.23 -9.15 14.25
C THR A 46 11.03 -8.67 12.81
N TRP A 47 9.83 -8.89 12.27
CA TRP A 47 9.48 -8.46 10.91
C TRP A 47 8.96 -7.02 10.88
N HIS A 48 8.20 -6.63 11.90
CA HIS A 48 7.70 -5.27 12.06
C HIS A 48 8.77 -4.34 12.65
N ARG A 49 8.95 -3.17 12.03
CA ARG A 49 9.73 -2.09 12.64
C ARG A 49 8.77 -1.11 13.32
N PRO A 50 8.89 -0.86 14.64
CA PRO A 50 7.99 0.05 15.35
C PRO A 50 8.38 1.52 15.17
N ASP A 51 8.60 1.96 13.93
CA ASP A 51 8.94 3.34 13.57
C ASP A 51 7.80 4.05 12.81
N PRO A 52 7.21 5.12 13.36
CA PRO A 52 6.10 5.83 12.71
C PRO A 52 6.55 6.78 11.58
N SER A 53 7.86 6.86 11.29
CA SER A 53 8.48 7.80 10.34
C SER A 53 7.87 7.71 8.95
N PHE A 54 7.71 6.50 8.42
CA PHE A 54 7.12 6.28 7.11
C PHE A 54 5.66 6.77 7.05
N THR A 55 4.87 6.47 8.08
CA THR A 55 3.45 6.87 8.15
C THR A 55 3.32 8.38 8.21
N TYR A 56 4.14 9.07 9.01
CA TYR A 56 4.13 10.53 9.11
C TYR A 56 4.62 11.20 7.83
N LEU A 57 5.67 10.68 7.21
CA LEU A 57 6.19 11.21 5.95
C LEU A 57 5.17 11.09 4.82
N LEU A 58 4.52 9.94 4.68
CA LEU A 58 3.47 9.75 3.68
C LEU A 58 2.23 10.60 4.00
N SER A 59 1.86 10.75 5.28
CA SER A 59 0.77 11.66 5.70
C SER A 59 1.07 13.12 5.36
N PHE A 60 2.32 13.55 5.51
CA PHE A 60 2.77 14.89 5.12
C PHE A 60 2.65 15.11 3.60
N PHE A 61 3.11 14.17 2.78
CA PHE A 61 2.93 14.26 1.34
C PHE A 61 1.45 14.21 0.91
N LEU A 62 0.64 13.41 1.60
CA LEU A 62 -0.81 13.38 1.39
C LEU A 62 -1.44 14.73 1.72
N LEU A 63 -1.02 15.39 2.80
CA LEU A 63 -1.46 16.74 3.15
C LEU A 63 -1.12 17.75 2.05
N LEU A 64 0.10 17.71 1.52
CA LEU A 64 0.49 18.60 0.42
C LEU A 64 -0.38 18.34 -0.83
N THR A 65 -0.61 17.07 -1.18
CA THR A 65 -1.48 16.75 -2.31
C THR A 65 -2.94 17.15 -2.06
N SER A 66 -3.47 16.95 -0.85
CA SER A 66 -4.85 17.31 -0.53
C SER A 66 -5.07 18.82 -0.56
N LEU A 67 -4.06 19.60 -0.15
CA LEU A 67 -4.08 21.05 -0.29
C LEU A 67 -4.06 21.46 -1.77
N ALA A 68 -3.22 20.83 -2.61
CA ALA A 68 -3.21 21.11 -4.05
C ALA A 68 -4.56 20.81 -4.71
N TRP A 69 -5.13 19.64 -4.44
CA TRP A 69 -6.47 19.25 -4.90
C TRP A 69 -7.57 20.18 -4.38
N GLY A 70 -7.51 20.54 -3.09
CA GLY A 70 -8.46 21.44 -2.46
C GLY A 70 -8.42 22.85 -3.06
N LEU A 71 -7.23 23.41 -3.26
CA LEU A 71 -7.06 24.72 -3.86
C LEU A 71 -7.52 24.76 -5.33
N ALA A 72 -7.26 23.69 -6.08
CA ALA A 72 -7.65 23.59 -7.48
C ALA A 72 -9.17 23.40 -7.68
N TYR A 73 -9.83 22.57 -6.86
CA TYR A 73 -11.19 22.11 -7.15
C TYR A 73 -12.25 22.39 -6.09
N ALA A 74 -11.89 22.79 -4.86
CA ALA A 74 -12.86 22.98 -3.79
C ALA A 74 -13.41 24.41 -3.68
N HIS A 75 -14.65 24.53 -3.17
CA HIS A 75 -15.29 25.80 -2.85
C HIS A 75 -15.00 26.24 -1.42
N GLY A 76 -13.90 26.94 -1.19
CA GLY A 76 -13.61 27.58 0.10
C GLY A 76 -12.93 26.68 1.13
N PHE A 77 -12.48 27.30 2.23
CA PHE A 77 -11.55 26.70 3.18
C PHE A 77 -12.07 25.44 3.87
N SER A 78 -13.36 25.40 4.23
CA SER A 78 -13.96 24.24 4.92
C SER A 78 -13.89 22.96 4.08
N HIS A 79 -14.10 23.07 2.77
CA HIS A 79 -13.99 21.91 1.86
C HIS A 79 -12.53 21.45 1.68
N ILE A 80 -11.57 22.38 1.65
CA ILE A 80 -10.14 22.06 1.60
C ILE A 80 -9.71 21.27 2.85
N LEU A 81 -10.16 21.72 4.02
CA LEU A 81 -9.89 21.04 5.28
C LEU A 81 -10.52 19.65 5.32
N ARG A 82 -11.79 19.52 4.88
CA ARG A 82 -12.48 18.22 4.77
C ARG A 82 -11.73 17.26 3.85
N ILE A 83 -11.32 17.68 2.65
CA ILE A 83 -10.55 16.85 1.71
C ILE A 83 -9.26 16.37 2.37
N SER A 84 -8.57 17.26 3.09
CA SER A 84 -7.30 16.94 3.76
C SER A 84 -7.48 15.90 4.86
N LEU A 85 -8.52 16.04 5.69
CA LEU A 85 -8.84 15.04 6.71
C LEU A 85 -9.24 13.70 6.09
N VAL A 86 -10.07 13.68 5.05
CA VAL A 86 -10.49 12.44 4.39
C VAL A 86 -9.31 11.72 3.76
N PHE A 87 -8.41 12.42 3.06
CA PHE A 87 -7.24 11.81 2.41
C PHE A 87 -6.35 11.10 3.42
N ILE A 88 -6.06 11.74 4.56
CA ILE A 88 -5.15 11.19 5.56
C ILE A 88 -5.85 10.11 6.40
N PHE A 89 -6.99 10.43 7.00
CA PHE A 89 -7.61 9.54 8.00
C PHE A 89 -8.43 8.42 7.37
N ILE A 90 -9.16 8.69 6.29
CA ILE A 90 -10.05 7.70 5.69
C ILE A 90 -9.33 6.93 4.58
N HIS A 91 -8.85 7.64 3.55
CA HIS A 91 -8.27 6.99 2.37
C HIS A 91 -6.93 6.30 2.67
N PHE A 92 -6.11 6.90 3.51
CA PHE A 92 -4.82 6.33 3.86
C PHE A 92 -4.89 5.46 5.12
N LEU A 93 -5.16 6.03 6.29
CA LEU A 93 -5.06 5.30 7.56
C LEU A 93 -6.16 4.24 7.73
N ALA A 94 -7.44 4.60 7.60
CA ALA A 94 -8.54 3.66 7.81
C ALA A 94 -8.55 2.55 6.76
N LEU A 95 -8.33 2.89 5.48
CA LEU A 95 -8.23 1.90 4.41
C LEU A 95 -7.04 0.95 4.63
N SER A 96 -5.86 1.48 4.96
CA SER A 96 -4.70 0.63 5.26
C SER A 96 -4.95 -0.28 6.46
N LEU A 97 -5.69 0.19 7.46
CA LEU A 97 -6.03 -0.61 8.65
C LEU A 97 -6.99 -1.73 8.30
N LEU A 98 -8.00 -1.41 7.50
CA LEU A 98 -8.96 -2.39 6.99
C LEU A 98 -8.24 -3.45 6.14
N ILE A 99 -7.34 -3.04 5.24
CA ILE A 99 -6.60 -4.00 4.42
C ILE A 99 -5.65 -4.83 5.29
N ALA A 100 -4.93 -4.22 6.23
CA ALA A 100 -4.06 -4.94 7.15
C ALA A 100 -4.81 -5.98 7.98
N THR A 101 -5.99 -5.64 8.50
CA THR A 101 -6.83 -6.61 9.24
C THR A 101 -7.32 -7.72 8.33
N LEU A 102 -7.83 -7.42 7.13
CA LEU A 102 -8.25 -8.43 6.16
C LEU A 102 -7.11 -9.38 5.82
N PHE A 103 -5.92 -8.86 5.47
CA PHE A 103 -4.78 -9.71 5.13
C PHE A 103 -4.24 -10.48 6.33
N TYR A 104 -4.25 -9.92 7.53
CA TYR A 104 -3.86 -10.66 8.74
C TYR A 104 -4.70 -11.95 8.91
N PHE A 105 -6.02 -11.85 8.71
CA PHE A 105 -6.91 -13.01 8.78
C PHE A 105 -6.83 -13.91 7.54
N LEU A 106 -6.82 -13.33 6.33
CA LEU A 106 -6.80 -14.09 5.09
C LEU A 106 -5.49 -14.85 4.90
N VAL A 107 -4.35 -14.19 5.06
CA VAL A 107 -3.01 -14.80 4.93
C VAL A 107 -2.79 -15.81 6.05
N GLY A 108 -3.15 -15.47 7.30
CA GLY A 108 -3.06 -16.41 8.42
C GLY A 108 -3.87 -17.68 8.20
N ARG A 109 -5.05 -17.59 7.58
CA ARG A 109 -5.95 -18.73 7.35
C ARG A 109 -5.69 -19.48 6.04
N LEU A 110 -5.25 -18.81 4.98
CA LEU A 110 -5.11 -19.39 3.64
C LEU A 110 -3.67 -19.80 3.30
N LEU A 111 -2.67 -19.10 3.86
CA LEU A 111 -1.25 -19.24 3.48
C LEU A 111 -0.36 -19.66 4.66
N GLY A 112 -0.91 -19.78 5.86
CA GLY A 112 -0.20 -20.19 7.06
C GLY A 112 0.14 -21.69 7.11
N PRO A 113 1.15 -22.10 7.89
CA PRO A 113 1.51 -23.50 8.07
C PRO A 113 0.39 -24.24 8.83
N GLY A 114 -0.41 -25.07 8.14
CA GLY A 114 -1.46 -25.90 8.77
C GLY A 114 -2.85 -25.89 8.12
N VAL A 115 -3.02 -25.30 6.93
CA VAL A 115 -4.32 -25.31 6.23
C VAL A 115 -4.71 -26.75 5.82
N LYS A 116 -5.78 -27.27 6.42
CA LYS A 116 -6.38 -28.58 6.06
C LYS A 116 -6.90 -28.53 4.62
N GLY A 117 -6.22 -29.18 3.69
CA GLY A 117 -6.71 -29.40 2.31
C GLY A 117 -5.72 -29.11 1.17
N LEU A 118 -4.56 -28.52 1.44
CA LEU A 118 -3.49 -28.33 0.45
C LEU A 118 -2.33 -29.31 0.75
N PRO A 119 -1.77 -30.02 -0.26
CA PRO A 119 -0.67 -30.94 -0.02
C PRO A 119 0.50 -30.19 0.60
N MET A 120 0.97 -30.67 1.75
CA MET A 120 2.13 -30.16 2.48
C MET A 120 3.40 -30.38 1.65
N ARG A 121 3.59 -29.59 0.60
CA ARG A 121 4.85 -29.57 -0.15
C ARG A 121 5.82 -28.78 0.71
N ARG A 122 6.65 -29.48 1.49
CA ARG A 122 7.81 -28.93 2.21
C ARG A 122 8.65 -28.11 1.23
N ARG A 123 8.32 -26.82 1.07
CA ARG A 123 9.02 -25.87 0.20
C ARG A 123 10.25 -25.40 0.99
N ARG A 124 11.21 -26.31 1.14
CA ARG A 124 12.51 -26.04 1.79
C ARG A 124 13.22 -24.98 0.94
N GLY A 125 13.15 -23.71 1.36
CA GLY A 125 13.97 -22.62 0.79
C GLY A 125 13.37 -21.73 -0.30
N GLN A 126 12.05 -21.56 -0.43
CA GLN A 126 11.47 -20.75 -1.53
C GLN A 126 10.62 -19.56 -1.03
N GLY A 127 11.20 -18.70 -0.19
CA GLY A 127 10.78 -17.29 -0.07
C GLY A 127 11.48 -16.43 -1.12
N LEU A 128 11.10 -15.15 -1.27
CA LEU A 128 11.73 -14.20 -2.20
C LEU A 128 13.26 -14.13 -2.04
N PHE A 129 13.76 -14.42 -0.84
CA PHE A 129 15.18 -14.53 -0.52
C PHE A 129 15.48 -15.97 -0.08
N ASN A 130 16.44 -16.62 -0.74
CA ASN A 130 16.80 -18.03 -0.52
C ASN A 130 17.34 -18.22 0.91
N MET A 131 16.54 -18.86 1.76
CA MET A 131 16.77 -19.01 3.20
C MET A 131 17.36 -20.39 3.55
N GLY A 132 18.31 -20.89 2.75
CA GLY A 132 18.89 -22.22 2.92
C GLY A 132 19.64 -22.42 4.25
N ASN A 133 20.08 -21.35 4.91
CA ASN A 133 21.02 -21.39 6.05
C ASN A 133 20.55 -20.64 7.30
N MET A 134 19.24 -20.35 7.48
CA MET A 134 18.79 -19.99 8.83
C MET A 134 18.69 -21.27 9.65
N GLU A 135 19.65 -21.49 10.54
CA GLU A 135 19.42 -22.33 11.70
C GLU A 135 18.12 -21.88 12.36
N GLN A 136 17.20 -22.84 12.55
CA GLN A 136 15.99 -22.65 13.35
C GLN A 136 16.39 -22.33 14.79
N GLY A 137 16.76 -21.09 15.05
CA GLY A 137 16.98 -20.56 16.38
C GLY A 137 15.64 -20.40 17.09
N GLY A 138 15.16 -21.48 17.71
CA GLY A 138 14.01 -21.50 18.61
C GLY A 138 12.76 -22.11 17.99
N GLY A 139 12.38 -23.30 18.46
CA GLY A 139 11.21 -24.08 18.02
C GLY A 139 9.85 -23.50 18.43
N GLY A 140 9.58 -22.24 18.08
CA GLY A 140 8.25 -21.65 18.06
C GLY A 140 7.77 -21.51 16.61
N GLU A 141 6.50 -21.83 16.34
CA GLU A 141 5.89 -21.50 15.06
C GLU A 141 5.96 -19.97 14.84
N GLU A 142 6.72 -19.50 13.86
CA GLU A 142 6.74 -18.07 13.52
C GLU A 142 5.35 -17.66 13.05
N GLN A 143 4.66 -16.85 13.86
CA GLN A 143 3.33 -16.33 13.56
C GLN A 143 3.43 -15.04 12.76
N LEU A 144 2.42 -14.80 11.92
CA LEU A 144 2.27 -13.54 11.21
C LEU A 144 2.08 -12.40 12.22
N GLU A 145 2.93 -11.38 12.16
CA GLU A 145 2.80 -10.18 13.00
C GLU A 145 1.79 -9.21 12.38
N PHE A 146 0.81 -8.72 13.16
CA PHE A 146 -0.14 -7.71 12.67
C PHE A 146 0.56 -6.41 12.25
N GLY A 147 1.59 -5.99 12.99
CA GLY A 147 2.40 -4.81 12.65
C GLY A 147 3.04 -4.92 11.27
N TYR A 148 3.45 -6.12 10.86
CA TYR A 148 3.97 -6.34 9.51
C TYR A 148 2.88 -6.17 8.43
N CYS A 149 1.66 -6.66 8.68
CA CYS A 149 0.54 -6.50 7.76
C CYS A 149 0.17 -5.02 7.57
N TRP A 150 0.23 -4.24 8.66
CA TRP A 150 0.07 -2.79 8.65
C TRP A 150 1.15 -2.10 7.83
N ASP A 151 2.43 -2.46 8.03
CA ASP A 151 3.55 -1.89 7.28
C ASP A 151 3.41 -2.17 5.78
N VAL A 152 3.05 -3.40 5.40
CA VAL A 152 2.83 -3.77 3.99
C VAL A 152 1.68 -2.97 3.39
N ALA A 153 0.56 -2.81 4.11
CA ALA A 153 -0.60 -2.06 3.62
C ALA A 153 -0.27 -0.58 3.36
N ILE A 154 0.46 0.06 4.28
CA ILE A 154 0.90 1.45 4.12
C ILE A 154 1.92 1.59 2.99
N ARG A 155 2.91 0.68 2.89
CA ARG A 155 3.92 0.70 1.83
C ARG A 155 3.27 0.51 0.44
N ALA A 156 2.29 -0.38 0.33
CA ALA A 156 1.53 -0.60 -0.89
C ALA A 156 0.70 0.61 -1.32
N PHE A 157 0.33 1.50 -0.38
CA PHE A 157 -0.38 2.74 -0.70
C PHE A 157 0.49 3.77 -1.43
N VAL A 158 1.83 3.69 -1.37
CA VAL A 158 2.72 4.68 -2.00
C VAL A 158 2.51 4.79 -3.53
N PRO A 159 2.50 3.70 -4.32
CA PRO A 159 2.14 3.76 -5.73
C PRO A 159 0.75 4.33 -5.99
N VAL A 160 -0.23 3.98 -5.15
CA VAL A 160 -1.59 4.51 -5.26
C VAL A 160 -1.59 6.03 -5.10
N TRP A 161 -0.86 6.54 -4.12
CA TRP A 161 -0.63 7.97 -3.94
C TRP A 161 0.06 8.60 -5.17
N VAL A 162 1.16 8.02 -5.65
CA VAL A 162 1.88 8.55 -6.81
C VAL A 162 0.97 8.62 -8.04
N PHE A 163 0.31 7.53 -8.41
CA PHE A 163 -0.46 7.47 -9.65
C PHE A 163 -1.81 8.20 -9.58
N LEU A 164 -2.57 8.04 -8.49
CA LEU A 164 -3.93 8.57 -8.40
C LEU A 164 -4.03 9.93 -7.72
N TYR A 165 -3.07 10.30 -6.87
CA TYR A 165 -3.12 11.57 -6.13
C TYR A 165 -2.17 12.61 -6.73
N ALA A 166 -0.97 12.21 -7.20
CA ALA A 166 -0.01 13.14 -7.79
C ALA A 166 -0.10 13.18 -9.32
N VAL A 167 0.09 12.04 -10.00
CA VAL A 167 0.12 11.99 -11.47
C VAL A 167 -1.25 12.31 -12.06
N GLN A 168 -2.32 11.69 -11.57
CA GLN A 168 -3.68 12.00 -12.04
C GLN A 168 -4.04 13.48 -11.86
N PHE A 169 -3.61 14.13 -10.78
CA PHE A 169 -3.83 15.57 -10.58
C PHE A 169 -3.24 16.39 -11.73
N LEU A 170 -1.99 16.10 -12.13
CA LEU A 170 -1.33 16.76 -13.26
C LEU A 170 -2.07 16.53 -14.59
N PHE A 171 -2.64 15.34 -14.77
CA PHE A 171 -3.38 14.97 -15.98
C PHE A 171 -4.88 15.29 -15.92
N MET A 172 -5.40 15.85 -14.83
CA MET A 172 -6.84 16.14 -14.69
C MET A 172 -7.44 16.96 -15.84
N PRO A 173 -6.79 18.00 -16.39
CA PRO A 173 -7.34 18.73 -17.54
C PRO A 173 -7.56 17.83 -18.77
N VAL A 174 -6.66 16.87 -18.99
CA VAL A 174 -6.74 15.90 -20.07
C VAL A 174 -7.78 14.82 -19.75
N VAL A 175 -7.75 14.27 -18.53
CA VAL A 175 -8.64 13.18 -18.07
C VAL A 175 -10.10 13.63 -17.89
N ALA A 176 -10.35 14.92 -17.65
CA ALA A 176 -11.72 15.45 -17.58
C ALA A 176 -12.38 15.55 -18.97
N SER A 177 -11.58 15.60 -20.05
CA SER A 177 -12.06 15.77 -21.42
C SER A 177 -12.91 14.59 -21.91
N LYS A 178 -13.71 14.80 -22.97
CA LYS A 178 -14.64 13.79 -23.53
C LYS A 178 -14.00 12.84 -24.56
N TYR A 179 -12.71 12.99 -24.82
CA TYR A 179 -12.01 12.16 -25.81
C TYR A 179 -11.82 10.72 -25.35
N TRP A 180 -11.77 9.78 -26.30
CA TRP A 180 -11.46 8.38 -26.00
C TRP A 180 -10.08 8.22 -25.35
N LEU A 181 -9.09 9.03 -25.76
CA LEU A 181 -7.74 9.01 -25.15
C LEU A 181 -7.76 9.37 -23.66
N SER A 182 -8.68 10.24 -23.24
CA SER A 182 -8.88 10.59 -21.82
C SER A 182 -9.38 9.38 -21.02
N LEU A 183 -10.30 8.61 -21.61
CA LEU A 183 -10.81 7.38 -21.02
C LEU A 183 -9.68 6.33 -20.89
N LEU A 184 -8.90 6.13 -21.96
CA LEU A 184 -7.77 5.20 -21.94
C LEU A 184 -6.72 5.61 -20.90
N LEU A 185 -6.27 6.87 -20.91
CA LEU A 185 -5.25 7.36 -19.99
C LEU A 185 -5.74 7.26 -18.54
N GLY A 186 -6.94 7.75 -18.29
CA GLY A 186 -7.56 7.74 -16.97
C GLY A 186 -7.72 6.34 -16.40
N ASN A 187 -8.33 5.42 -17.14
CA ASN A 187 -8.53 4.05 -16.68
C ASN A 187 -7.20 3.31 -16.52
N SER A 188 -6.20 3.60 -17.38
CA SER A 188 -4.86 3.01 -17.27
C SER A 188 -4.14 3.43 -16.00
N LEU A 189 -4.32 4.68 -15.53
CA LEU A 189 -3.76 5.11 -14.23
C LEU A 189 -4.32 4.30 -13.06
N TYR A 190 -5.62 3.99 -13.07
CA TYR A 190 -6.24 3.12 -12.05
C TYR A 190 -5.73 1.68 -12.15
N LEU A 191 -5.61 1.14 -13.36
CA LEU A 191 -5.03 -0.19 -13.55
C LEU A 191 -3.59 -0.26 -13.03
N LEU A 192 -2.76 0.72 -13.37
CA LEU A 192 -1.38 0.81 -12.92
C LEU A 192 -1.29 0.90 -11.39
N ALA A 193 -2.08 1.79 -10.78
CA ALA A 193 -2.11 1.96 -9.33
C ALA A 193 -2.50 0.67 -8.60
N LEU A 194 -3.58 0.01 -9.02
CA LEU A 194 -4.07 -1.23 -8.39
C LEU A 194 -3.11 -2.39 -8.62
N ASN A 195 -2.60 -2.58 -9.84
CA ASN A 195 -1.65 -3.66 -10.12
C ASN A 195 -0.38 -3.48 -9.29
N TYR A 196 0.14 -2.26 -9.19
CA TYR A 196 1.33 -1.98 -8.40
C TYR A 196 1.08 -2.20 -6.89
N TYR A 197 -0.11 -1.84 -6.40
CA TYR A 197 -0.54 -2.15 -5.03
C TYR A 197 -0.46 -3.66 -4.74
N PHE A 198 -1.03 -4.49 -5.62
CA PHE A 198 -0.98 -5.94 -5.47
C PHE A 198 0.43 -6.51 -5.61
N ILE A 199 1.27 -5.95 -6.47
CA ILE A 199 2.69 -6.36 -6.61
C ILE A 199 3.46 -6.08 -5.31
N ILE A 200 3.34 -4.89 -4.72
CA ILE A 200 4.03 -4.57 -3.44
C ILE A 200 3.51 -5.48 -2.33
N THR A 201 2.19 -5.70 -2.28
CA THR A 201 1.57 -6.60 -1.30
C THR A 201 2.13 -8.01 -1.44
N PHE A 202 2.18 -8.56 -2.66
CA PHE A 202 2.80 -9.85 -2.96
C PHE A 202 4.27 -9.89 -2.53
N LEU A 203 5.07 -8.90 -2.91
CA LEU A 203 6.49 -8.86 -2.56
C LEU A 203 6.72 -8.82 -1.04
N GLY A 204 5.85 -8.14 -0.29
CA GLY A 204 5.86 -8.13 1.17
C GLY A 204 5.62 -9.51 1.73
N TYR A 205 4.46 -10.11 1.48
CA TYR A 205 4.17 -11.44 2.03
C TYR A 205 5.10 -12.54 1.49
N ASN A 206 5.63 -12.41 0.27
CA ASN A 206 6.61 -13.35 -0.28
C ASN A 206 8.01 -13.22 0.35
N ALA A 207 8.29 -12.13 1.09
CA ALA A 207 9.50 -12.03 1.90
C ALA A 207 9.44 -12.92 3.16
N LEU A 208 8.24 -13.33 3.59
CA LEU A 208 8.03 -14.21 4.73
C LEU A 208 8.24 -15.67 4.30
N PRO A 209 9.23 -16.38 4.86
CA PRO A 209 9.62 -17.72 4.42
C PRO A 209 8.63 -18.81 4.84
N PHE A 210 7.82 -18.56 5.86
CA PHE A 210 6.84 -19.51 6.39
C PHE A 210 5.49 -19.47 5.66
N LEU A 211 5.26 -18.48 4.77
CA LEU A 211 4.06 -18.41 3.95
C LEU A 211 4.24 -19.22 2.67
N HIS A 212 3.25 -20.05 2.35
CA HIS A 212 3.22 -20.85 1.13
C HIS A 212 2.20 -20.28 0.13
N HIS A 213 2.39 -20.55 -1.17
CA HIS A 213 1.44 -20.16 -2.24
C HIS A 213 1.08 -18.66 -2.29
N THR A 214 2.02 -17.77 -1.96
CA THR A 214 1.86 -16.31 -2.02
C THR A 214 1.49 -15.80 -3.42
N GLU A 215 1.73 -16.59 -4.47
CA GLU A 215 1.34 -16.35 -5.86
C GLU A 215 -0.18 -16.06 -6.01
N LEU A 216 -1.02 -16.60 -5.11
CA LEU A 216 -2.46 -16.31 -5.07
C LEU A 216 -2.78 -14.84 -4.82
N LEU A 217 -1.89 -14.10 -4.15
CA LEU A 217 -2.06 -12.66 -3.92
C LEU A 217 -1.97 -11.83 -5.21
N LEU A 218 -1.45 -12.41 -6.30
CA LEU A 218 -1.42 -11.78 -7.62
C LEU A 218 -2.72 -12.01 -8.41
N ALA A 219 -3.61 -12.91 -7.99
CA ALA A 219 -4.86 -13.21 -8.70
C ALA A 219 -5.74 -11.98 -8.98
N PRO A 220 -5.87 -11.00 -8.05
CA PRO A 220 -6.62 -9.77 -8.32
C PRO A 220 -6.11 -8.95 -9.51
N ILE A 221 -4.83 -9.06 -9.89
CA ILE A 221 -4.25 -8.35 -11.05
C ILE A 221 -4.95 -8.76 -12.34
N ALA A 222 -5.25 -10.06 -12.51
CA ALA A 222 -5.96 -10.55 -13.68
C ALA A 222 -7.39 -9.98 -13.72
N VAL A 223 -8.09 -9.95 -12.58
CA VAL A 223 -9.42 -9.37 -12.45
C VAL A 223 -9.40 -7.87 -12.77
N CYS A 224 -8.45 -7.12 -12.22
CA CYS A 224 -8.28 -5.70 -12.52
C CYS A 224 -8.03 -5.45 -14.01
N THR A 225 -7.23 -6.31 -14.66
CA THR A 225 -6.95 -6.20 -16.10
C THR A 225 -8.19 -6.45 -16.95
N ILE A 226 -9.00 -7.46 -16.60
CA ILE A 226 -10.28 -7.74 -17.28
C ILE A 226 -11.25 -6.56 -17.10
N LEU A 227 -11.39 -6.05 -15.87
CA LEU A 227 -12.24 -4.89 -15.59
C LEU A 227 -11.77 -3.64 -16.33
N TRP A 228 -10.46 -3.45 -16.47
CA TRP A 228 -9.90 -2.36 -17.27
C TRP A 228 -10.27 -2.48 -18.74
N ILE A 229 -10.15 -3.66 -19.36
CA ILE A 229 -10.59 -3.89 -20.74
C ILE A 229 -12.08 -3.56 -20.90
N ALA A 230 -12.91 -4.05 -19.97
CA ALA A 230 -14.35 -3.76 -19.96
C ALA A 230 -14.64 -2.26 -19.82
N SER A 231 -13.84 -1.54 -19.02
CA SER A 231 -14.01 -0.10 -18.81
C SER A 231 -13.77 0.73 -20.08
N LEU A 232 -12.99 0.23 -21.05
CA LEU A 232 -12.70 0.92 -22.31
C LEU A 232 -13.94 1.12 -23.21
N PHE A 233 -15.03 0.41 -22.95
CA PHE A 233 -16.30 0.49 -23.69
C PHE A 233 -17.23 1.62 -23.23
N GLY A 234 -16.72 2.61 -22.50
CA GLY A 234 -17.46 3.84 -22.18
C GLY A 234 -17.50 4.22 -20.70
N LEU A 235 -16.89 3.45 -19.81
CA LEU A 235 -16.83 3.76 -18.38
C LEU A 235 -15.54 4.55 -18.09
N ASN A 236 -15.67 5.86 -17.87
CA ASN A 236 -14.55 6.70 -17.42
C ASN A 236 -14.46 6.67 -15.88
N ILE A 237 -13.63 5.79 -15.34
CA ILE A 237 -13.44 5.58 -13.90
C ILE A 237 -13.03 6.87 -13.17
N PRO A 238 -12.04 7.65 -13.65
CA PRO A 238 -11.65 8.90 -12.99
C PRO A 238 -12.79 9.89 -12.74
N LYS A 239 -13.80 9.96 -13.62
CA LYS A 239 -14.93 10.89 -13.45
C LYS A 239 -15.85 10.56 -12.26
N HIS A 240 -15.82 9.31 -11.80
CA HIS A 240 -16.64 8.86 -10.66
C HIS A 240 -15.79 8.55 -9.42
N PHE A 241 -14.52 8.21 -9.62
CA PHE A 241 -13.64 7.65 -8.60
C PHE A 241 -12.42 8.52 -8.30
N ALA A 242 -12.32 9.73 -8.85
CA ALA A 242 -11.22 10.65 -8.51
C ALA A 242 -11.14 10.82 -6.99
N PRO A 243 -9.93 10.84 -6.39
CA PRO A 243 -9.79 10.89 -4.94
C PRO A 243 -10.59 12.01 -4.26
N VAL A 244 -10.72 13.18 -4.89
CA VAL A 244 -11.50 14.30 -4.33
C VAL A 244 -13.00 14.03 -4.32
N LEU A 245 -13.53 13.27 -5.28
CA LEU A 245 -14.96 12.96 -5.35
C LEU A 245 -15.38 12.05 -4.19
N TRP A 246 -14.51 11.14 -3.79
CA TRP A 246 -14.71 10.27 -2.62
C TRP A 246 -14.72 11.04 -1.29
N ALA A 247 -14.16 12.26 -1.26
CA ALA A 247 -14.30 13.15 -0.11
C ALA A 247 -15.68 13.83 -0.01
N GLY A 248 -16.56 13.59 -0.98
CA GLY A 248 -17.94 14.11 -1.00
C GLY A 248 -18.01 15.60 -1.29
N VAL A 249 -17.06 16.12 -2.08
CA VAL A 249 -17.02 17.54 -2.48
C VAL A 249 -17.47 17.67 -3.93
N ASN A 250 -18.49 18.50 -4.17
CA ASN A 250 -18.87 18.91 -5.52
C ASN A 250 -17.75 19.78 -6.09
N LEU A 251 -17.14 19.32 -7.19
CA LEU A 251 -16.07 20.05 -7.86
C LEU A 251 -16.61 21.36 -8.44
N LYS A 252 -15.77 22.40 -8.42
CA LYS A 252 -15.90 23.54 -9.34
C LYS A 252 -15.76 23.00 -10.77
N VAL A 253 -16.88 22.74 -11.44
CA VAL A 253 -16.92 22.45 -12.88
C VAL A 253 -17.09 23.77 -13.62
#